data_AF-A0A0N0KKA0-F1
#
_entry.id   AF-A0A0N0KKA0-F1
#
_cell.length_a   1.000
_cell.length_b   1.000
_cell.length_c   1.000
_cell.angle_alpha   90.00
_cell.angle_beta   90.00
_cell.angle_gamma   90.00
#
_symmetry.space_group_name_H-M   'P 1'
#
loop_
_entity.id
_entity.type
_entity.pdbx_description
1 polymer ?
#
loop_
_entity_poly.entity_id
_entity_poly.type
_entity_poly.pdbx_seq_one_letter_code
_entity_poly.pdbx_strand_id
1 'polypeptide(L)'
;MAKKSAKKRVPAPAADEASDVAHPALDKIAGLLALMYVKTVDDKEAAALRLDAIGFTSREISSLLDVNENFVRVARHRKKKK
;
A
#
# COMPACT_ATOMS: atom_id res chain seq x y z
N MET A 1 12.33 -15.63 -45.86
CA MET A 1 11.84 -14.48 -45.06
C MET A 1 10.57 -14.88 -44.35
N ALA A 2 10.59 -15.05 -43.03
CA ALA A 2 9.45 -15.55 -42.26
C ALA A 2 8.70 -14.38 -41.59
N LYS A 3 7.43 -14.18 -41.97
CA LYS A 3 6.52 -13.21 -41.36
C LYS A 3 6.05 -13.76 -40.00
N LYS A 4 6.50 -13.17 -38.89
CA LYS A 4 6.00 -13.48 -37.54
C LYS A 4 5.03 -12.39 -37.09
N SER A 5 3.76 -12.74 -37.09
CA SER A 5 2.65 -11.99 -36.53
C SER A 5 2.54 -12.20 -35.00
N ALA A 6 1.92 -11.20 -34.36
CA ALA A 6 1.28 -11.22 -33.04
C ALA A 6 2.15 -11.04 -31.78
N LYS A 7 1.96 -9.91 -31.08
CA LYS A 7 1.17 -9.91 -29.84
C LYS A 7 0.73 -8.49 -29.46
N LYS A 8 -0.56 -8.21 -29.61
CA LYS A 8 -1.23 -6.99 -29.12
C LYS A 8 -1.23 -7.08 -27.59
N ARG A 9 -0.54 -6.16 -26.90
CA ARG A 9 -0.63 -6.02 -25.44
C ARG A 9 -2.01 -5.45 -25.11
N VAL A 10 -2.92 -6.31 -24.66
CA VAL A 10 -4.17 -5.90 -24.04
C VAL A 10 -3.84 -5.54 -22.58
N PRO A 11 -4.33 -4.42 -22.05
CA PRO A 11 -4.02 -3.98 -20.69
C PRO A 11 -4.51 -5.01 -19.67
N ALA A 12 -3.74 -5.21 -18.61
CA ALA A 12 -4.17 -6.00 -17.47
C ALA A 12 -5.39 -5.32 -16.83
N PRO A 13 -6.51 -6.03 -16.60
CA PRO A 13 -7.55 -5.53 -15.72
C PRO A 13 -7.05 -5.80 -14.29
N ALA A 14 -6.65 -4.75 -13.58
CA ALA A 14 -6.36 -4.83 -12.17
C ALA A 14 -6.77 -3.51 -11.51
N ALA A 15 -8.01 -3.43 -11.07
CA ALA A 15 -8.33 -3.73 -9.68
C ALA A 15 -9.84 -3.94 -9.59
N ASP A 16 -10.24 -5.02 -8.92
CA ASP A 16 -11.56 -5.13 -8.33
C ASP A 16 -11.88 -3.82 -7.62
N GLU A 17 -12.88 -3.10 -8.12
CA GLU A 17 -13.58 -2.09 -7.35
C GLU A 17 -14.39 -2.82 -6.28
N ALA A 18 -13.70 -3.25 -5.22
CA ALA A 18 -14.34 -3.47 -3.95
C ALA A 18 -14.97 -2.12 -3.58
N SER A 19 -16.29 -2.05 -3.74
CA SER A 19 -17.11 -0.93 -3.30
C SER A 19 -16.98 -0.88 -1.79
N ASP A 20 -15.97 -0.13 -1.35
CA ASP A 20 -15.69 0.14 0.04
C ASP A 20 -16.86 0.95 0.57
N VAL A 21 -17.75 0.30 1.33
CA VAL A 21 -18.81 0.99 2.05
C VAL A 21 -18.08 1.78 3.14
N ALA A 22 -17.73 3.03 2.82
CA ALA A 22 -16.99 3.90 3.71
C ALA A 22 -17.75 4.02 5.04
N HIS A 23 -17.15 3.48 6.10
CA HIS A 23 -17.66 3.58 7.45
C HIS A 23 -16.84 4.65 8.18
N PRO A 24 -17.25 5.93 8.15
CA PRO A 24 -16.40 7.05 8.59
C PRO A 24 -16.02 6.98 10.07
N ALA A 25 -16.77 6.24 10.89
CA ALA A 25 -16.40 5.97 12.27
C ALA A 25 -15.28 4.92 12.38
N LEU A 26 -15.33 3.86 11.57
CA LEU A 26 -14.31 2.82 11.53
C LEU A 26 -13.00 3.37 10.96
N ASP A 27 -13.04 4.23 9.94
CA ASP A 27 -11.85 4.87 9.38
C ASP A 27 -11.13 5.74 10.42
N LYS A 28 -11.90 6.46 11.24
CA LYS A 28 -11.37 7.26 12.36
C LYS A 28 -10.74 6.38 13.44
N ILE A 29 -11.37 5.25 13.78
CA ILE A 29 -10.84 4.29 14.74
C ILE A 29 -9.55 3.67 14.22
N ALA A 30 -9.53 3.24 12.96
CA ALA A 30 -8.35 2.69 12.30
C ALA A 30 -7.20 3.71 12.28
N GLY A 31 -7.48 4.97 11.94
CA GLY A 31 -6.49 6.05 11.97
C GLY A 31 -5.92 6.30 13.38
N LEU A 32 -6.77 6.29 14.41
CA LEU A 32 -6.32 6.43 15.80
C LEU A 32 -5.42 5.26 16.24
N LEU A 33 -5.80 4.03 15.92
CA LEU A 33 -5.00 2.84 16.22
C LEU A 33 -3.65 2.87 15.48
N ALA A 34 -3.66 3.32 14.22
CA ALA A 34 -2.45 3.49 13.44
C ALA A 34 -1.50 4.53 14.06
N LEU A 35 -2.01 5.67 14.52
CA LEU A 35 -1.22 6.69 15.22
C LEU A 35 -0.61 6.17 16.53
N MET A 36 -1.39 5.43 17.32
CA MET A 36 -0.88 4.80 18.56
C MET A 36 0.23 3.81 18.24
N TYR A 37 0.03 2.98 17.22
CA TYR A 37 1.03 2.01 16.79
C TYR A 37 2.32 2.69 16.33
N VAL A 38 2.25 3.68 15.44
CA VAL A 38 3.42 4.42 14.95
C VAL A 38 4.20 5.08 16.09
N LYS A 39 3.52 5.58 17.12
CA LYS A 39 4.17 6.19 18.29
C LYS A 39 4.97 5.19 19.13
N THR A 40 4.64 3.90 19.07
CA THR A 40 5.31 2.84 19.84
C THR A 40 6.42 2.12 19.08
N VAL A 41 6.54 2.35 17.77
CA VAL A 41 7.48 1.62 16.90
C VAL A 41 8.57 2.56 16.40
N ASP A 42 9.81 2.25 16.74
CA ASP A 42 10.97 3.02 16.27
C ASP A 42 11.36 2.69 14.82
N ASP A 43 11.04 1.48 14.34
CA ASP A 43 11.34 1.04 12.97
C ASP A 43 10.22 1.43 11.99
N LYS A 44 10.44 2.53 11.26
CA LYS A 44 9.54 3.05 10.23
C LYS A 44 9.32 2.08 9.06
N GLU A 45 10.30 1.23 8.71
CA GLU A 45 10.15 0.26 7.61
C GLU A 45 9.24 -0.90 8.05
N ALA A 46 9.43 -1.42 9.26
CA ALA A 46 8.52 -2.41 9.85
C ALA A 46 7.10 -1.87 10.02
N ALA A 47 6.96 -0.63 10.49
CA ALA A 47 5.66 0.01 10.65
C ALA A 47 4.93 0.19 9.30
N ALA A 48 5.62 0.64 8.26
CA ALA A 48 5.06 0.78 6.91
C ALA A 48 4.55 -0.56 6.37
N LEU A 49 5.29 -1.65 6.57
CA LEU A 49 4.89 -2.99 6.12
C LEU A 49 3.69 -3.56 6.89
N ARG A 50 3.52 -3.17 8.15
CA ARG A 50 2.39 -3.59 8.99
C ARG A 50 1.13 -2.82 8.65
N LEU A 51 1.21 -1.50 8.50
CA LEU A 51 0.10 -0.67 8.05
C LEU A 51 -0.36 -1.06 6.63
N ASP A 52 0.59 -1.39 5.76
CA ASP A 52 0.30 -1.93 4.44
C ASP A 52 -0.50 -3.25 4.50
N ALA A 53 -0.10 -4.17 5.37
CA ALA A 53 -0.81 -5.44 5.55
C ALA A 53 -2.22 -5.28 6.15
N ILE A 54 -2.48 -4.19 6.87
CA ILE A 54 -3.79 -3.84 7.42
C ILE A 54 -4.71 -3.25 6.35
N GLY A 55 -4.16 -2.79 5.22
CA GLY A 55 -4.93 -2.24 4.10
C GLY A 55 -4.83 -0.72 3.96
N PHE A 56 -3.98 -0.04 4.73
CA PHE A 56 -3.74 1.39 4.52
C PHE A 56 -3.09 1.64 3.16
N THR A 57 -3.52 2.71 2.51
CA THR A 57 -2.94 3.14 1.24
C THR A 57 -1.53 3.69 1.45
N SER A 58 -0.70 3.69 0.40
CA SER A 58 0.66 4.24 0.51
C SER A 58 0.71 5.71 0.90
N ARG A 59 -0.33 6.47 0.53
CA ARG A 59 -0.49 7.90 0.86
C ARG A 59 -0.78 8.10 2.35
N GLU A 60 -1.68 7.30 2.92
CA GLU A 60 -1.98 7.35 4.35
C GLU A 60 -0.78 6.94 5.18
N ILE A 61 -0.10 5.86 4.79
CA ILE A 61 1.12 5.39 5.47
C ILE A 61 2.21 6.48 5.43
N SER A 62 2.42 7.13 4.29
CA SER A 62 3.40 8.21 4.18
C SER A 62 3.07 9.40 5.09
N SER A 63 1.79 9.74 5.21
CA SER A 63 1.33 10.82 6.09
C SER A 63 1.47 10.46 7.57
N LEU A 64 1.26 9.20 7.94
CA LEU A 64 1.34 8.72 9.33
C LEU A 64 2.79 8.61 9.83
N LEU A 65 3.71 8.18 8.96
CA LEU A 65 5.12 7.95 9.32
C LEU A 65 6.02 9.17 9.08
N ASP A 66 5.48 10.24 8.51
CA ASP A 66 6.19 11.42 8.04
C ASP A 66 7.38 11.03 7.12
N VAL A 67 7.05 10.28 6.06
CA VAL A 67 8.01 9.80 5.05
C VAL A 67 7.44 10.01 3.66
N ASN A 68 8.28 9.95 2.64
CA ASN A 68 7.82 10.02 1.25
C ASN A 68 7.07 8.73 0.85
N GLU A 69 6.02 8.82 0.03
CA GLU A 69 5.33 7.65 -0.56
C GLU A 69 6.31 6.65 -1.21
N ASN A 70 7.40 7.15 -1.79
CA ASN A 70 8.41 6.29 -2.40
C ASN A 70 9.07 5.35 -1.39
N PHE A 71 9.22 5.80 -0.13
CA PHE A 71 9.74 4.96 0.96
C PHE A 71 8.85 3.73 1.17
N VAL A 72 7.53 3.93 1.22
CA VAL A 72 6.54 2.85 1.38
C VAL A 72 6.59 1.88 0.20
N ARG A 73 6.67 2.40 -1.04
CA ARG A 73 6.78 1.56 -2.25
C ARG A 73 8.06 0.72 -2.26
N VAL A 74 9.19 1.30 -1.84
CA VAL A 74 10.47 0.60 -1.73
C VAL A 74 10.42 -0.47 -0.64
N ALA A 75 9.86 -0.16 0.53
CA ALA A 75 9.69 -1.12 1.63
C ALA A 75 8.86 -2.34 1.18
N ARG A 76 7.72 -2.10 0.52
CA ARG A 76 6.88 -3.17 -0.08
C ARG A 76 7.67 -4.06 -1.04
N HIS A 77 8.44 -3.44 -1.93
CA HIS A 77 9.23 -4.16 -2.93
C HIS A 77 10.39 -4.96 -2.31
N ARG A 78 11.02 -4.45 -1.26
CA ARG A 78 12.05 -5.17 -0.49
C ARG A 78 11.49 -6.39 0.23
N LYS A 79 10.31 -6.28 0.84
CA LYS A 79 9.61 -7.42 1.46
C LYS A 79 9.30 -8.52 0.44
N LYS A 80 8.89 -8.16 -0.78
CA LYS A 80 8.57 -9.14 -1.84
C LYS A 80 9.80 -9.90 -2.39
N LYS A 81 11.00 -9.34 -2.22
CA LYS A 81 12.26 -9.93 -2.69
C LYS A 81 12.95 -10.83 -1.66
N LYS A 82 12.54 -10.76 -0.39
CA LYS A 82 12.94 -11.70 0.67
C LYS A 82 11.96 -12.87 0.70
#